data_AF-A0A024QH49-F1
#
_entry.id   AF-A0A024QH49-F1
#
_cell.length_a   1.000
_cell.length_b   1.000
_cell.length_c   1.000
_cell.angle_alpha   90.00
_cell.angle_beta   90.00
_cell.angle_gamma   90.00
#
_symmetry.space_group_name_H-M   'P 1'
#
loop_
_entity.id
_entity.type
_entity.pdbx_description
1 polymer ?
#
loop_
_entity_poly.entity_id
_entity_poly.type
_entity_poly.pdbx_seq_one_letter_code
_entity_poly.pdbx_strand_id
1 'polypeptide(L)'
;MNFKITLRIPLLILIFSLVSAIIKYFPQIMIFKSNYFLNSAQFLFSVIIIFFILEKTNINKKEITISSAIVMVLSIFIIDYTLV
;
A
#
# COMPACT_ATOMS: atom_id res chain seq x y z
N MET A 1 -1.81 -5.18 27.97
CA MET A 1 -3.09 -5.43 27.27
C MET A 1 -2.78 -5.48 25.78
N ASN A 2 -2.72 -6.67 25.17
CA ASN A 2 -2.39 -6.80 23.74
C ASN A 2 -3.62 -6.50 22.90
N PHE A 3 -3.75 -5.27 22.42
CA PHE A 3 -4.76 -4.91 21.45
C PHE A 3 -4.43 -5.53 20.09
N LYS A 4 -5.35 -6.36 19.59
CA LYS A 4 -5.27 -7.00 18.28
C LYS A 4 -6.20 -6.28 17.30
N ILE A 5 -5.72 -6.03 16.10
CA ILE A 5 -6.49 -5.44 15.00
C ILE A 5 -6.40 -6.37 13.79
N THR A 6 -7.45 -6.41 12.99
CA THR A 6 -7.43 -7.11 11.70
C THR A 6 -6.44 -6.43 10.75
N LEU A 7 -5.55 -7.22 10.14
CA LEU A 7 -4.49 -6.70 9.27
C LEU A 7 -5.04 -5.91 8.07
N ARG A 8 -6.32 -6.08 7.71
CA ARG A 8 -6.97 -5.44 6.57
C ARG A 8 -6.74 -3.93 6.46
N ILE A 9 -6.92 -3.16 7.54
CA ILE A 9 -6.77 -1.69 7.51
C ILE A 9 -5.28 -1.31 7.38
N PRO A 10 -4.36 -1.79 8.24
CA PRO A 10 -2.92 -1.55 8.07
C PRO A 10 -2.39 -1.94 6.69
N LEU A 11 -2.85 -3.08 6.15
CA LEU A 11 -2.43 -3.58 4.85
C LEU A 11 -2.89 -2.68 3.71
N LEU A 12 -4.12 -2.15 3.79
CA LEU A 12 -4.64 -1.23 2.78
C LEU A 12 -3.81 0.06 2.76
N ILE A 13 -3.53 0.65 3.93
CA ILE A 13 -2.62 1.81 4.04
C ILE A 13 -1.26 1.49 3.42
N LEU A 14 -0.69 0.33 3.75
CA LEU A 14 0.60 -0.10 3.25
C LEU A 14 0.62 -0.22 1.71
N ILE A 15 -0.42 -0.79 1.10
CA ILE A 15 -0.52 -0.93 -0.36
C ILE A 15 -0.64 0.44 -1.03
N PHE A 16 -1.50 1.33 -0.52
CA PHE A 16 -1.66 2.67 -1.07
C PHE A 16 -0.35 3.45 -1.01
N SER A 17 0.34 3.43 0.13
CA SER A 17 1.62 4.12 0.28
C SER A 17 2.71 3.52 -0.59
N LEU A 18 2.79 2.19 -0.72
CA LEU A 18 3.76 1.53 -1.61
C LEU A 18 3.52 1.87 -3.07
N VAL A 19 2.28 1.77 -3.55
CA VAL A 19 1.94 2.10 -4.94
C VAL A 19 2.23 3.58 -5.23
N SER A 20 1.88 4.47 -4.29
CA SER A 20 2.21 5.90 -4.39
C SER A 20 3.72 6.14 -4.48
N ALA A 21 4.51 5.52 -3.59
CA ALA A 21 5.96 5.64 -3.60
C ALA A 21 6.56 5.11 -4.92
N ILE A 22 6.14 3.94 -5.39
CA ILE A 22 6.61 3.35 -6.64
C ILE A 22 6.36 4.30 -7.82
N ILE A 23 5.18 4.91 -7.90
CA ILE A 23 4.83 5.83 -8.98
C ILE A 23 5.62 7.13 -8.90
N LYS A 24 5.88 7.63 -7.69
CA LYS A 24 6.72 8.82 -7.43
C LYS A 24 8.17 8.58 -7.86
N TYR A 25 8.75 7.43 -7.51
CA TYR A 25 10.15 7.10 -7.83
C TYR A 25 10.36 6.58 -9.24
N PHE A 26 9.38 5.87 -9.79
CA PHE A 26 9.44 5.28 -11.13
C PHE A 26 8.25 5.75 -11.98
N PRO A 27 8.19 7.05 -12.33
CA PRO A 27 7.08 7.58 -13.11
C PRO A 27 6.95 6.88 -14.46
N GLN A 28 8.04 6.33 -15.01
CA GLN A 28 8.08 5.52 -16.24
C GLN A 28 7.18 4.28 -16.25
N ILE A 29 6.74 3.79 -15.09
CA ILE A 29 5.83 2.64 -14.99
C ILE A 29 4.38 3.06 -15.34
N MET A 30 4.05 4.35 -15.23
CA MET A 30 2.75 4.85 -15.66
C MET A 30 2.70 4.94 -17.19
N ILE A 31 1.70 4.27 -17.76
CA ILE A 31 1.48 4.19 -19.20
C ILE A 31 0.75 5.44 -19.68
N PHE A 32 -0.26 5.89 -18.91
CA PHE A 32 -1.15 6.98 -19.29
C PHE A 32 -0.80 8.33 -18.65
N LYS A 33 0.48 8.71 -18.63
CA LYS A 33 0.96 9.95 -17.96
C LYS A 33 0.20 11.23 -18.36
N SER A 34 -0.15 11.34 -19.64
CA SER A 34 -0.78 12.55 -20.20
C SER A 34 -2.29 12.65 -19.93
N ASN A 35 -2.95 11.55 -19.58
CA ASN A 35 -4.39 11.53 -19.37
C ASN A 35 -4.69 11.29 -17.89
N TYR A 36 -5.08 12.33 -17.17
CA TYR A 36 -5.36 12.30 -15.74
C TYR A 36 -6.39 11.23 -15.34
N PHE A 37 -7.41 11.00 -16.17
CA PHE A 37 -8.44 10.01 -15.89
C PHE A 37 -7.87 8.59 -15.96
N LEU A 38 -7.17 8.27 -17.06
CA LEU A 38 -6.56 6.96 -17.25
C LEU A 38 -5.40 6.71 -16.27
N ASN A 39 -4.65 7.75 -15.91
CA ASN A 39 -3.59 7.68 -14.90
C ASN A 39 -4.14 7.30 -13.52
N SER A 40 -5.24 7.95 -13.10
CA SER A 40 -5.91 7.65 -11.84
C SER A 40 -6.53 6.25 -11.84
N ALA A 41 -7.13 5.85 -12.97
CA ALA A 41 -7.63 4.49 -13.14
C ALA A 41 -6.50 3.44 -13.03
N GLN A 42 -5.35 3.68 -13.66
CA GLN A 42 -4.17 2.81 -13.55
C GLN A 42 -3.65 2.71 -12.11
N PHE A 43 -3.62 3.82 -11.38
CA PHE A 43 -3.26 3.84 -9.95
C PHE A 43 -4.19 2.94 -9.13
N LEU A 44 -5.51 3.15 -9.24
CA LEU A 44 -6.49 2.37 -8.49
C LEU A 44 -6.45 0.89 -8.88
N PHE A 45 -6.30 0.59 -10.17
CA PHE A 45 -6.18 -0.78 -10.65
C PHE A 45 -4.96 -1.49 -10.06
N SER A 46 -3.83 -0.79 -9.96
CA SER A 46 -2.61 -1.31 -9.34
C SER A 46 -2.82 -1.65 -7.86
N VAL A 47 -3.47 -0.75 -7.11
CA VAL A 47 -3.83 -1.00 -5.70
C VAL A 47 -4.77 -2.20 -5.57
N ILE A 48 -5.81 -2.26 -6.41
CA ILE A 48 -6.82 -3.32 -6.39
C ILE A 48 -6.20 -4.68 -6.68
N ILE A 49 -5.31 -4.79 -7.69
CA ILE A 49 -4.63 -6.05 -8.02
C ILE A 49 -3.85 -6.58 -6.81
N ILE A 50 -3.03 -5.73 -6.19
CA ILE A 50 -2.21 -6.12 -5.04
C ILE A 50 -3.10 -6.53 -3.87
N PHE A 51 -4.15 -5.75 -3.60
CA PHE A 51 -5.12 -6.07 -2.56
C PHE A 51 -5.82 -7.41 -2.82
N PHE A 52 -6.20 -7.69 -4.06
CA PHE A 52 -6.87 -8.93 -4.46
C PHE A 52 -5.95 -10.16 -4.28
N ILE A 53 -4.66 -10.04 -4.59
CA ILE A 53 -3.67 -11.09 -4.35
C ILE A 53 -3.55 -11.38 -2.84
N LEU A 54 -3.53 -10.33 -2.02
CA LEU A 54 -3.45 -10.44 -0.56
C LEU A 54 -4.73 -10.97 0.07
N GLU A 55 -5.88 -10.71 -0.55
CA GLU A 55 -7.16 -11.29 -0.18
C GLU A 55 -7.21 -12.79 -0.52
N LYS A 56 -6.74 -13.19 -1.71
CA LYS A 56 -6.66 -14.61 -2.10
C LYS A 56 -5.77 -15.44 -1.17
N THR A 57 -4.72 -14.84 -0.63
CA THR A 57 -3.81 -15.50 0.33
C THR A 57 -4.35 -15.50 1.77
N ASN A 58 -5.55 -14.94 2.00
CA ASN A 58 -6.17 -14.75 3.33
C ASN A 58 -5.26 -14.00 4.34
N ILE A 59 -4.24 -13.29 3.85
CA ILE A 59 -3.33 -12.50 4.71
C ILE A 59 -4.10 -11.36 5.37
N ASN A 60 -5.07 -10.76 4.65
CA ASN A 60 -5.92 -9.67 5.15
C ASN A 60 -6.76 -10.00 6.41
N LYS A 61 -7.04 -11.29 6.67
CA LYS A 61 -7.84 -11.77 7.82
C LYS A 61 -6.98 -12.07 9.05
N LYS A 62 -5.65 -12.05 8.93
CA LYS A 62 -4.78 -12.29 10.09
C LYS A 62 -4.95 -11.18 11.12
N GLU A 63 -5.04 -11.57 12.38
CA GLU A 63 -4.95 -10.63 13.50
C GLU A 63 -3.49 -10.29 13.73
N ILE A 64 -3.20 -9.00 13.84
CA ILE A 64 -1.87 -8.52 14.22
C ILE A 64 -1.98 -7.61 15.43
N THR A 65 -0.88 -7.50 16.16
CA THR A 65 -0.79 -6.53 17.26
C THR A 65 -0.76 -5.10 16.72
N ILE A 66 -1.30 -4.15 17.49
CA ILE A 66 -1.19 -2.73 17.16
C ILE A 66 0.28 -2.32 16.95
N SER A 67 1.20 -2.85 17.76
CA SER A 67 2.64 -2.57 17.62
C SER A 67 3.15 -2.93 16.22
N SER A 68 2.83 -4.11 15.69
CA SER A 68 3.21 -4.49 14.32
C SER A 68 2.59 -3.61 13.25
N ALA A 69 1.35 -3.13 13.43
CA ALA A 69 0.73 -2.20 12.49
C ALA A 69 1.46 -0.85 12.48
N ILE A 70 1.81 -0.33 13.66
CA ILE A 70 2.56 0.92 13.81
C ILE A 70 3.94 0.80 13.16
N VAL A 71 4.66 -0.31 13.39
CA VAL A 71 5.97 -0.56 12.78
C VAL A 71 5.86 -0.60 11.26
N MET A 72 4.82 -1.23 10.70
CA MET A 72 4.58 -1.22 9.25
C MET A 72 4.40 0.21 8.71
N VAL A 73 3.53 1.02 9.32
CA VAL A 73 3.30 2.40 8.86
C VAL A 73 4.57 3.25 8.99
N LEU A 74 5.29 3.15 10.12
CA LEU A 74 6.54 3.87 10.34
C LEU A 74 7.63 3.48 9.34
N SER A 75 7.73 2.19 8.99
CA SER A 75 8.74 1.72 8.02
C SER A 75 8.57 2.39 6.66
N ILE A 76 7.32 2.60 6.22
CA ILE A 76 7.03 3.25 4.95
C ILE A 76 7.34 4.74 5.01
N PHE A 77 7.01 5.40 6.13
CA PHE A 77 7.35 6.81 6.34
C PHE A 77 8.87 7.04 6.31
N ILE A 78 9.64 6.15 6.95
CA ILE A 78 11.10 6.20 6.92
C ILE A 78 11.61 6.03 5.49
N ILE A 79 11.11 5.04 4.75
CA ILE A 79 11.50 4.81 3.35
C ILE A 79 11.24 6.06 2.50
N ASP A 80 10.05 6.65 2.59
CA ASP A 80 9.73 7.87 1.83
C ASP A 80 10.59 9.06 2.26
N TYR A 81 10.92 9.20 3.55
CA TYR A 81 11.84 10.26 4.01
C TYR A 81 13.28 10.04 3.54
N THR A 82 13.78 8.80 3.52
CA THR A 82 15.17 8.50 3.12
C THR A 82 15.41 8.50 1.62
N LEU A 83 14.36 8.28 0.82
CA LEU A 83 14.47 8.24 -0.64
C LEU A 83 14.14 9.59 -1.29
N VAL A 84 13.65 10.58 -0.52
CA VAL A 84 13.59 12.00 -0.90
C VAL A 84 14.99 12.60 -0.95
#